data_AF-A0A954WZ52-F1
#
_entry.id   AF-A0A954WZ52-F1
#
_cell.length_a   1.000
_cell.length_b   1.000
_cell.length_c   1.000
_cell.angle_alpha   90.00
_cell.angle_beta   90.00
_cell.angle_gamma   90.00
#
_symmetry.space_group_name_H-M   'P 1'
#
loop_
_entity.id
_entity.type
_entity.pdbx_description
1 polymer ?
#
loop_
_entity_poly.entity_id
_entity_poly.type
_entity_poly.pdbx_seq_one_letter_code
_entity_poly.pdbx_strand_id
1 'polypeptide(L)'
;SQSPFGFAGTAQPQPFSPSTSQPARYGAALSAPPYERPQVAKPAPRSSGSSSRLLFWAIGGIGLGGVALVLLLLMLAVMRLRNNLSTDVALRARDEDYAVARAQFHTQLTRQAGSPQAYDPHRVPPDGQALPYMVDGRRQVAMVDQPPTPITHKRPAVIFLHGGFAYGDEDWEMPQQFRDAGFMVAIPILRGENGQGGSFSLYYDEVNDVLAVADMLARQPYIDGDNLFVCGHSAGGSLAALAALAGSRFRAAASFGGAMDQRIMLPDRELMVFDPLDIEEIQMRSPVAFAHSFKCPTRLYYGHEETWLKPQCETTVARAAGHQVVTAKEVRGDHFTAVPGAINDCVSFFREHLTASGRAALNNRSSNAIAGMARTQPNTMPESFAGDSTLDEQMDQRHAESLARHRQRMDEMRKRHEELAAQLNGAGRPPLPTPNFPGPPGMPGGPGFPPTASSGGMVVRFQVLDYHGAEPAMTALKQACVGIAWVDRARIDYDESNRLIEVGVQGGFVNTSELSNRLRVAGFNLGTTQITR
;
A
#
# COMPACT_ATOMS: atom_id res chain seq x y z
N SER A 1 -67.42 26.45 31.38
CA SER A 1 -66.92 27.84 31.42
C SER A 1 -66.61 28.25 29.99
N GLN A 2 -67.62 28.70 29.24
CA GLN A 2 -67.89 30.12 28.97
C GLN A 2 -66.76 30.83 28.21
N SER A 3 -66.93 30.84 26.89
CA SER A 3 -66.75 31.95 25.93
C SER A 3 -67.54 33.23 26.37
N PRO A 4 -67.76 34.32 25.58
CA PRO A 4 -67.32 34.69 24.21
C PRO A 4 -67.20 36.24 23.90
N PHE A 5 -67.12 36.61 22.59
CA PHE A 5 -67.73 37.77 21.84
C PHE A 5 -67.54 39.22 22.37
N GLY A 6 -67.40 40.30 21.59
CA GLY A 6 -67.66 40.62 20.18
C GLY A 6 -67.80 42.17 20.04
N PHE A 7 -68.21 42.62 18.84
CA PHE A 7 -68.49 44.00 18.33
C PHE A 7 -67.31 44.72 17.63
N ALA A 8 -67.30 45.03 16.32
CA ALA A 8 -68.28 45.37 15.26
C ALA A 8 -68.63 46.86 15.11
N GLY A 9 -68.56 47.33 13.85
CA GLY A 9 -69.18 48.56 13.31
C GLY A 9 -68.19 49.47 12.57
N THR A 10 -68.36 49.91 11.31
CA THR A 10 -69.52 49.88 10.38
C THR A 10 -69.09 50.25 8.94
N ALA A 11 -69.62 49.48 7.96
CA ALA A 11 -70.20 49.77 6.61
C ALA A 11 -69.92 51.14 5.91
N GLN A 12 -69.41 51.23 4.65
CA GLN A 12 -70.00 51.00 3.27
C GLN A 12 -71.09 52.03 2.84
N PRO A 13 -71.46 52.23 1.53
CA PRO A 13 -70.70 52.28 0.24
C PRO A 13 -71.22 53.29 -0.86
N GLN A 14 -70.38 53.61 -1.89
CA GLN A 14 -70.67 53.87 -3.36
C GLN A 14 -71.72 54.95 -3.81
N PRO A 15 -71.97 55.29 -5.13
CA PRO A 15 -71.26 55.17 -6.43
C PRO A 15 -71.35 56.42 -7.39
N PHE A 16 -70.89 56.27 -8.66
CA PHE A 16 -71.29 56.94 -9.95
C PHE A 16 -70.50 58.12 -10.59
N SER A 17 -70.06 57.88 -11.85
CA SER A 17 -69.72 58.81 -12.96
C SER A 17 -71.01 59.43 -13.61
N PRO A 18 -71.05 60.24 -14.72
CA PRO A 18 -70.02 60.69 -15.70
C PRO A 18 -70.16 62.16 -16.27
N SER A 19 -69.36 62.48 -17.29
CA SER A 19 -69.69 63.33 -18.49
C SER A 19 -69.11 64.76 -18.65
N THR A 20 -68.37 64.93 -19.76
CA THR A 20 -68.40 65.99 -20.80
C THR A 20 -68.52 67.48 -20.45
N SER A 21 -67.56 68.30 -20.92
CA SER A 21 -67.69 69.19 -22.11
C SER A 21 -66.74 70.41 -22.09
N GLN A 22 -66.29 70.77 -23.31
CA GLN A 22 -65.39 71.84 -23.81
C GLN A 22 -65.82 73.32 -23.53
N PRO A 23 -65.29 74.39 -24.20
CA PRO A 23 -63.91 74.84 -24.56
C PRO A 23 -63.67 76.38 -24.40
N ALA A 24 -62.45 76.88 -24.67
CA ALA A 24 -62.13 78.16 -25.39
C ALA A 24 -60.59 78.39 -25.33
N ARG A 25 -59.77 78.43 -26.39
CA ARG A 25 -59.66 79.23 -27.63
C ARG A 25 -59.46 80.75 -27.46
N TYR A 26 -58.22 81.19 -27.67
CA TYR A 26 -57.77 82.38 -28.44
C TYR A 26 -56.47 81.93 -29.15
N GLY A 27 -56.34 81.90 -30.48
CA GLY A 27 -56.18 83.07 -31.39
C GLY A 27 -54.69 83.49 -31.36
N ALA A 28 -53.88 83.51 -32.42
CA ALA A 28 -54.12 83.71 -33.84
C ALA A 28 -52.97 83.13 -34.71
N ALA A 29 -53.25 83.01 -36.00
CA ALA A 29 -52.46 82.41 -37.08
C ALA A 29 -51.39 83.36 -37.67
N LEU A 30 -50.51 82.80 -38.52
CA LEU A 30 -49.81 83.34 -39.73
C LEU A 30 -48.60 82.39 -39.98
N SER A 31 -48.20 81.86 -41.14
CA SER A 31 -48.65 81.74 -42.53
C SER A 31 -47.77 80.66 -43.18
N ALA A 32 -48.28 79.89 -44.15
CA ALA A 32 -47.53 78.87 -44.90
C ALA A 32 -46.85 79.45 -46.17
N PRO A 33 -45.86 78.75 -46.76
CA PRO A 33 -46.06 78.23 -48.13
C PRO A 33 -45.50 76.80 -48.35
N PRO A 34 -45.74 76.17 -49.53
CA PRO A 34 -45.96 74.72 -49.63
C PRO A 34 -44.84 73.91 -50.30
N TYR A 35 -44.97 72.58 -50.15
CA TYR A 35 -44.63 71.51 -51.10
C TYR A 35 -43.15 71.11 -51.31
N GLU A 36 -42.82 69.86 -50.95
CA GLU A 36 -42.27 68.84 -51.87
C GLU A 36 -42.13 67.49 -51.14
N ARG A 37 -42.67 66.41 -51.74
CA ARG A 37 -42.31 65.03 -51.37
C ARG A 37 -41.24 64.53 -52.34
N PRO A 38 -40.05 64.15 -51.84
CA PRO A 38 -39.22 63.20 -52.54
C PRO A 38 -38.90 61.96 -51.68
N GLN A 39 -39.31 60.83 -52.24
CA GLN A 39 -38.63 59.53 -52.28
C GLN A 39 -38.18 58.82 -50.99
N VAL A 40 -38.66 57.57 -50.89
CA VAL A 40 -38.29 56.53 -49.94
C VAL A 40 -36.78 56.26 -49.96
N ALA A 41 -36.09 56.61 -48.87
CA ALA A 41 -34.76 56.10 -48.58
C ALA A 41 -34.85 54.93 -47.59
N LYS A 42 -34.23 53.79 -47.94
CA LYS A 42 -34.07 52.62 -47.07
C LYS A 42 -33.39 53.02 -45.74
N PRO A 43 -33.80 52.47 -44.59
CA PRO A 43 -33.13 52.77 -43.32
C PRO A 43 -31.71 52.18 -43.32
N ALA A 44 -30.74 53.02 -42.92
CA ALA A 44 -29.38 52.59 -42.60
C ALA A 44 -29.39 51.60 -41.41
N PRO A 45 -28.50 50.59 -41.39
CA PRO A 45 -28.44 49.64 -40.30
C PRO A 45 -28.00 50.35 -39.01
N ARG A 46 -28.81 50.24 -37.96
CA ARG A 46 -28.42 50.58 -36.59
C ARG A 46 -27.22 49.71 -36.19
N SER A 47 -26.11 50.31 -35.80
CA SER A 47 -25.03 49.62 -35.10
C SER A 47 -25.57 49.14 -33.75
N SER A 48 -25.71 47.82 -33.60
CA SER A 48 -26.05 47.20 -32.33
C SER A 48 -24.86 47.33 -31.38
N GLY A 49 -25.12 47.83 -30.18
CA GLY A 49 -24.11 48.03 -29.13
C GLY A 49 -23.45 46.73 -28.71
N SER A 50 -22.21 46.52 -29.15
CA SER A 50 -21.32 45.44 -28.69
C SER A 50 -20.47 45.88 -27.48
N SER A 51 -20.22 47.18 -27.33
CA SER A 51 -19.20 47.72 -26.42
C SER A 51 -19.55 47.67 -24.93
N SER A 52 -20.84 47.65 -24.56
CA SER A 52 -21.27 47.63 -23.14
C SER A 52 -21.24 46.23 -22.51
N ARG A 53 -21.44 45.18 -23.31
CA ARG A 53 -21.39 43.79 -22.82
C ARG A 53 -19.96 43.33 -22.54
N LEU A 54 -19.01 43.72 -23.39
CA LEU A 54 -17.59 43.44 -23.21
C LEU A 54 -17.02 44.04 -21.91
N LEU A 55 -17.43 45.25 -21.54
CA LEU A 55 -17.00 45.89 -20.30
C LEU A 55 -17.55 45.20 -19.04
N PHE A 56 -18.81 44.75 -19.09
CA PHE A 56 -19.42 43.96 -18.01
C PHE A 56 -18.74 42.59 -17.83
N TRP A 57 -18.38 41.91 -18.92
CA TRP A 57 -17.62 40.66 -18.88
C TRP A 57 -16.17 40.86 -18.40
N ALA A 58 -15.53 41.98 -18.75
CA ALA A 58 -14.18 42.30 -18.29
C ALA A 58 -14.14 42.58 -16.78
N ILE A 59 -15.09 43.36 -16.24
CA ILE A 59 -15.16 43.66 -14.80
C ILE A 59 -15.57 42.41 -14.01
N GLY A 60 -16.51 41.62 -14.51
CA GLY A 60 -16.91 40.34 -13.90
C GLY A 60 -15.78 39.30 -13.90
N GLY A 61 -14.99 39.25 -14.98
CA GLY A 61 -13.81 38.37 -15.10
C GLY A 61 -12.68 38.74 -14.15
N ILE A 62 -12.44 40.04 -13.91
CA ILE A 62 -11.45 40.51 -12.93
C ILE A 62 -11.90 40.18 -11.49
N GLY A 63 -13.19 40.34 -11.19
CA GLY A 63 -13.75 39.96 -9.88
C GLY A 63 -13.70 38.46 -9.61
N LEU A 64 -14.10 37.63 -10.58
CA LEU A 64 -14.01 36.17 -10.48
C LEU A 64 -12.57 35.66 -10.44
N GLY A 65 -11.67 36.26 -11.22
CA GLY A 65 -10.24 35.95 -11.20
C GLY A 65 -9.59 36.32 -9.87
N GLY A 66 -9.97 37.45 -9.27
CA GLY A 66 -9.51 37.85 -7.94
C GLY A 66 -9.97 36.88 -6.84
N VAL A 67 -11.23 36.45 -6.87
CA VAL A 67 -11.75 35.44 -5.92
C VAL A 67 -11.07 34.09 -6.13
N ALA A 68 -10.87 33.64 -7.37
CA ALA A 68 -10.15 32.40 -7.67
C ALA A 68 -8.69 32.45 -7.21
N LEU A 69 -8.01 33.60 -7.35
CA LEU A 69 -6.66 33.80 -6.86
C LEU A 69 -6.60 33.79 -5.32
N VAL A 70 -7.55 34.43 -4.64
CA VAL A 70 -7.65 34.40 -3.17
C VAL A 70 -7.92 32.97 -2.69
N LEU A 71 -8.82 32.23 -3.34
CA LEU A 71 -9.10 30.82 -3.00
C LEU A 71 -7.89 29.92 -3.30
N LEU A 72 -7.14 30.17 -4.37
CA LEU A 72 -5.90 29.47 -4.69
C LEU A 72 -4.81 29.76 -3.65
N LEU A 73 -4.65 31.02 -3.26
CA LEU A 73 -3.70 31.42 -2.20
C LEU A 73 -4.11 30.87 -0.85
N LEU A 74 -5.41 30.82 -0.54
CA LEU A 74 -5.95 30.19 0.66
C LEU A 74 -5.75 28.67 0.62
N MET A 75 -5.96 28.02 -0.53
CA MET A 75 -5.70 26.60 -0.72
C MET A 75 -4.20 26.30 -0.60
N LEU A 76 -3.32 27.14 -1.17
CA LEU A 76 -1.87 27.03 -1.01
C LEU A 76 -1.43 27.29 0.43
N ALA A 77 -2.07 28.23 1.14
CA ALA A 77 -1.84 28.48 2.56
C ALA A 77 -2.33 27.31 3.41
N VAL A 78 -3.47 26.71 3.11
CA VAL A 78 -4.00 25.50 3.77
C VAL A 78 -3.15 24.28 3.43
N MET A 79 -2.63 24.16 2.20
CA MET A 79 -1.69 23.10 1.83
C MET A 79 -0.33 23.29 2.51
N ARG A 80 0.17 24.52 2.63
CA ARG A 80 1.37 24.81 3.44
C ARG A 80 1.13 24.60 4.92
N LEU A 81 -0.03 24.98 5.45
CA LEU A 81 -0.39 24.79 6.85
C LEU A 81 -0.62 23.30 7.15
N ARG A 82 -1.22 22.53 6.23
CA ARG A 82 -1.35 21.07 6.32
C ARG A 82 0.01 20.40 6.22
N ASN A 83 0.85 20.80 5.27
CA ASN A 83 2.22 20.28 5.18
C ASN A 83 3.01 20.62 6.45
N ASN A 84 2.88 21.83 6.99
CA ASN A 84 3.56 22.26 8.22
C ASN A 84 2.98 21.61 9.50
N LEU A 85 1.67 21.37 9.56
CA LEU A 85 1.01 20.64 10.66
C LEU A 85 1.30 19.13 10.59
N SER A 86 1.58 18.59 9.40
CA SER A 86 2.04 17.21 9.21
C SER A 86 3.55 17.04 9.42
N THR A 87 4.34 18.12 9.50
CA THR A 87 5.80 18.04 9.62
C THR A 87 6.39 18.37 11.00
N ASP A 88 5.62 18.81 11.99
CA ASP A 88 6.18 19.28 13.28
C ASP A 88 5.90 18.39 14.51
N VAL A 89 5.58 17.12 14.29
CA VAL A 89 5.84 16.07 15.29
C VAL A 89 6.99 15.22 14.79
N ALA A 90 8.20 15.70 14.98
CA ALA A 90 9.39 14.88 14.74
C ALA A 90 9.40 13.71 15.74
N LEU A 91 9.50 12.47 15.25
CA LEU A 91 9.74 11.33 16.13
C LEU A 91 11.01 11.58 16.92
N ARG A 92 10.85 11.67 18.24
CA ARG A 92 11.97 11.94 19.14
C ARG A 92 12.85 10.70 19.20
N ALA A 93 14.16 10.91 19.04
CA ALA A 93 15.13 9.87 19.37
C ALA A 93 15.01 9.57 20.87
N ARG A 94 15.06 8.29 21.21
CA ARG A 94 15.01 7.77 22.57
C ARG A 94 16.36 7.10 22.85
N ASP A 95 16.94 7.45 23.98
CA ASP A 95 18.14 6.78 24.50
C ASP A 95 17.78 5.60 25.42
N GLU A 96 16.49 5.47 25.75
CA GLU A 96 15.96 4.34 26.50
C GLU A 96 16.06 3.04 25.70
N ASP A 97 16.36 1.96 26.42
CA ASP A 97 16.29 0.61 25.91
C ASP A 97 14.86 0.27 25.45
N TYR A 98 14.69 -0.15 24.20
CA TYR A 98 13.38 -0.41 23.61
C TYR A 98 12.63 -1.54 24.32
N ALA A 99 13.31 -2.57 24.83
CA ALA A 99 12.66 -3.62 25.61
C ALA A 99 12.13 -3.07 26.95
N VAL A 100 12.86 -2.14 27.58
CA VAL A 100 12.40 -1.43 28.80
C VAL A 100 11.20 -0.54 28.48
N ALA A 101 11.27 0.25 27.41
CA ALA A 101 10.17 1.11 26.97
C ALA A 101 8.90 0.28 26.70
N ARG A 102 9.02 -0.87 26.03
CA ARG A 102 7.91 -1.80 25.78
C ARG A 102 7.31 -2.39 27.06
N ALA A 103 8.13 -2.67 28.06
CA ALA A 103 7.65 -3.22 29.32
C ALA A 103 6.80 -2.19 30.11
N GLN A 104 7.02 -0.89 29.86
CA GLN A 104 6.29 0.20 30.50
C GLN A 104 5.08 0.64 29.66
N PHE A 105 5.20 0.60 28.34
CA PHE A 105 4.15 1.03 27.42
C PHE A 105 3.13 -0.07 27.14
N HIS A 106 1.85 0.28 27.19
CA HIS A 106 0.74 -0.60 26.86
C HIS A 106 -0.06 0.01 25.72
N THR A 107 -0.11 -0.67 24.58
CA THR A 107 -0.88 -0.19 23.42
C THR A 107 -2.37 -0.20 23.72
N GLN A 108 -3.07 0.83 23.24
CA GLN A 108 -4.50 1.00 23.34
C GLN A 108 -5.12 0.83 21.94
N LEU A 109 -5.48 -0.41 21.63
CA LEU A 109 -6.12 -0.71 20.37
C LEU A 109 -7.54 -0.14 20.32
N THR A 110 -7.85 0.63 19.27
CA THR A 110 -9.20 1.14 18.98
C THR A 110 -10.12 0.05 18.45
N ARG A 111 -9.54 -1.05 17.92
CA ARG A 111 -10.25 -2.22 17.43
C ARG A 111 -9.47 -3.50 17.72
N GLN A 112 -10.11 -4.43 18.41
CA GLN A 112 -9.60 -5.80 18.58
C GLN A 112 -10.10 -6.68 17.44
N ALA A 113 -9.27 -6.85 16.40
CA ALA A 113 -9.60 -7.68 15.24
C ALA A 113 -8.36 -8.43 14.76
N GLY A 114 -8.58 -9.41 13.88
CA GLY A 114 -7.51 -10.02 13.10
C GLY A 114 -6.85 -9.01 12.16
N SER A 115 -5.81 -9.46 11.48
CA SER A 115 -5.15 -8.67 10.46
C SER A 115 -6.17 -8.25 9.37
N PRO A 116 -6.11 -7.00 8.88
CA PRO A 116 -7.04 -6.52 7.86
C PRO A 116 -6.77 -7.10 6.47
N GLN A 117 -5.60 -7.72 6.24
CA GLN A 117 -5.28 -8.32 4.95
C GLN A 117 -6.08 -9.62 4.72
N ALA A 118 -6.73 -9.71 3.56
CA ALA A 118 -7.41 -10.95 3.14
C ALA A 118 -6.39 -12.08 2.96
N TYR A 119 -6.81 -13.30 3.27
CA TYR A 119 -5.93 -14.47 3.23
C TYR A 119 -6.67 -15.72 2.77
N ASP A 120 -5.91 -16.64 2.18
CA ASP A 120 -6.33 -18.02 1.98
C ASP A 120 -5.86 -18.89 3.15
N PRO A 121 -6.57 -20.00 3.46
CA PRO A 121 -6.09 -20.97 4.43
C PRO A 121 -4.69 -21.45 4.06
N HIS A 122 -3.73 -21.23 4.95
CA HIS A 122 -2.34 -21.59 4.73
C HIS A 122 -2.19 -23.11 4.63
N ARG A 123 -1.28 -23.56 3.76
CA ARG A 123 -0.89 -24.97 3.67
C ARG A 123 0.51 -25.14 4.23
N VAL A 124 0.76 -26.31 4.80
CA VAL A 124 2.14 -26.68 5.18
C VAL A 124 2.90 -27.00 3.89
N PRO A 125 4.02 -26.32 3.61
CA PRO A 125 4.84 -26.60 2.43
C PRO A 125 5.40 -28.03 2.47
N PRO A 126 5.63 -28.70 1.32
CA PRO A 126 6.09 -30.09 1.29
C PRO A 126 7.41 -30.36 2.01
N ASP A 127 8.32 -29.39 1.99
CA ASP A 127 9.63 -29.38 2.65
C ASP A 127 9.61 -28.65 4.00
N GLY A 128 8.44 -28.15 4.40
CA GLY A 128 8.19 -27.49 5.68
C GLY A 128 7.40 -28.36 6.66
N GLN A 129 7.22 -27.80 7.85
CA GLN A 129 6.37 -28.31 8.91
C GLN A 129 5.76 -27.11 9.67
N ALA A 130 4.54 -27.28 10.17
CA ALA A 130 3.91 -26.34 11.08
C ALA A 130 4.40 -26.61 12.52
N LEU A 131 5.25 -25.74 13.05
CA LEU A 131 5.81 -25.88 14.38
C LEU A 131 5.13 -24.89 15.35
N PRO A 132 4.47 -25.38 16.41
CA PRO A 132 3.78 -24.49 17.34
C PRO A 132 4.73 -23.78 18.29
N TYR A 133 4.36 -22.56 18.66
CA TYR A 133 5.02 -21.78 19.71
C TYR A 133 3.98 -21.16 20.64
N MET A 134 4.41 -20.82 21.87
CA MET A 134 3.56 -20.19 22.87
C MET A 134 3.98 -18.72 23.04
N VAL A 135 3.02 -17.81 23.04
CA VAL A 135 3.24 -16.38 23.23
C VAL A 135 2.02 -15.77 23.92
N ASP A 136 2.23 -14.98 24.97
CA ASP A 136 1.16 -14.30 25.73
C ASP A 136 -0.02 -15.24 26.12
N GLY A 137 0.31 -16.48 26.51
CA GLY A 137 -0.67 -17.51 26.88
C GLY A 137 -1.44 -18.15 25.71
N ARG A 138 -1.10 -17.81 24.46
CA ARG A 138 -1.73 -18.34 23.24
C ARG A 138 -0.79 -19.26 22.49
N ARG A 139 -1.36 -20.27 21.84
CA ARG A 139 -0.64 -21.15 20.91
C ARG A 139 -0.75 -20.58 19.51
N GLN A 140 0.40 -20.35 18.90
CA GLN A 140 0.55 -19.91 17.51
C GLN A 140 1.40 -20.92 16.74
N VAL A 141 1.59 -20.68 15.45
CA VAL A 141 2.26 -21.58 14.50
C VAL A 141 3.24 -20.79 13.63
N ALA A 142 4.44 -21.35 13.43
CA ALA A 142 5.38 -20.94 12.41
C ALA A 142 5.56 -22.07 11.39
N MET A 143 5.72 -21.72 10.12
CA MET A 143 6.20 -22.63 9.10
C MET A 143 7.71 -22.74 9.21
N VAL A 144 8.24 -23.94 9.41
CA VAL A 144 9.66 -24.18 9.64
C VAL A 144 10.14 -25.29 8.72
N ASP A 145 11.37 -25.20 8.23
CA ASP A 145 11.96 -26.28 7.44
C ASP A 145 11.90 -27.62 8.21
N GLN A 146 11.69 -28.71 7.48
CA GLN A 146 11.79 -30.04 8.08
C GLN A 146 13.22 -30.31 8.59
N PRO A 147 13.34 -30.99 9.75
CA PRO A 147 14.65 -31.32 10.27
C PRO A 147 15.40 -32.26 9.31
N PRO A 148 16.73 -32.11 9.18
CA PRO A 148 17.52 -33.08 8.44
C PRO A 148 17.41 -34.45 9.12
N THR A 149 17.24 -35.50 8.33
CA THR A 149 17.22 -36.88 8.83
C THR A 149 18.34 -37.69 8.14
N PRO A 150 19.34 -38.21 8.88
CA PRO A 150 19.56 -38.06 10.33
C PRO A 150 20.08 -36.66 10.71
N ILE A 151 19.82 -36.25 11.96
CA ILE A 151 20.41 -35.02 12.52
C ILE A 151 21.88 -35.31 12.83
N THR A 152 22.79 -34.83 11.98
CA THR A 152 24.24 -35.01 12.15
C THR A 152 24.91 -33.83 12.84
N HIS A 153 24.33 -32.63 12.71
CA HIS A 153 24.78 -31.39 13.36
C HIS A 153 23.61 -30.41 13.46
N LYS A 154 23.70 -29.47 14.40
CA LYS A 154 22.79 -28.33 14.53
C LYS A 154 23.09 -27.30 13.44
N ARG A 155 22.05 -26.68 12.87
CA ARG A 155 22.17 -25.68 11.80
C ARG A 155 21.79 -24.28 12.28
N PRO A 156 22.49 -23.22 11.82
CA PRO A 156 22.05 -21.86 12.07
C PRO A 156 20.66 -21.63 11.46
N ALA A 157 19.88 -20.71 12.01
CA ALA A 157 18.51 -20.48 11.57
C ALA A 157 18.18 -19.01 11.36
N VAL A 158 17.31 -18.76 10.39
CA VAL A 158 16.79 -17.44 10.02
C VAL A 158 15.30 -17.43 10.28
N ILE A 159 14.85 -16.48 11.09
CA ILE A 159 13.44 -16.09 11.15
C ILE A 159 13.20 -15.10 10.03
N PHE A 160 12.43 -15.50 9.03
CA PHE A 160 12.08 -14.65 7.89
C PHE A 160 10.66 -14.13 8.07
N LEU A 161 10.52 -12.81 8.16
CA LEU A 161 9.25 -12.13 8.35
C LEU A 161 8.74 -11.64 6.99
N HIS A 162 7.59 -12.15 6.57
CA HIS A 162 7.02 -11.88 5.27
C HIS A 162 6.50 -10.44 5.14
N GLY A 163 6.22 -10.03 3.90
CA GLY A 163 5.59 -8.75 3.60
C GLY A 163 4.08 -8.77 3.87
N GLY A 164 3.47 -7.58 3.94
CA GLY A 164 2.06 -7.46 4.27
C GLY A 164 1.73 -7.93 5.70
N PHE A 165 0.51 -8.40 5.88
CA PHE A 165 -0.09 -8.77 7.15
C PHE A 165 -0.91 -10.07 7.04
N ALA A 166 -0.63 -10.89 6.04
CA ALA A 166 -1.15 -12.24 5.95
C ALA A 166 -0.14 -13.10 5.21
N TYR A 167 0.09 -14.30 5.73
CA TYR A 167 0.98 -15.28 5.14
C TYR A 167 0.37 -15.87 3.86
N GLY A 168 1.14 -15.87 2.77
CA GLY A 168 0.84 -16.53 1.50
C GLY A 168 1.80 -17.69 1.19
N ASP A 169 1.45 -18.52 0.22
CA ASP A 169 2.31 -19.64 -0.22
C ASP A 169 3.63 -19.11 -0.85
N GLU A 170 3.60 -17.94 -1.48
CA GLU A 170 4.75 -17.24 -2.06
C GLU A 170 5.79 -16.81 -1.03
N ASP A 171 5.37 -16.56 0.21
CA ASP A 171 6.26 -16.15 1.29
C ASP A 171 7.21 -17.28 1.67
N TRP A 172 6.78 -18.54 1.51
CA TRP A 172 7.63 -19.71 1.73
C TRP A 172 8.83 -19.73 0.79
N GLU A 173 8.65 -19.32 -0.46
CA GLU A 173 9.68 -19.39 -1.50
C GLU A 173 10.66 -18.21 -1.42
N MET A 174 10.23 -17.06 -0.91
CA MET A 174 11.03 -15.84 -0.85
C MET A 174 12.41 -16.03 -0.17
N PRO A 175 12.56 -16.73 0.98
CA PRO A 175 13.85 -16.97 1.63
C PRO A 175 14.65 -18.16 1.06
N GLN A 176 14.35 -18.68 -0.14
CA GLN A 176 15.00 -19.88 -0.67
C GLN A 176 16.54 -19.81 -0.68
N GLN A 177 17.10 -18.64 -0.94
CA GLN A 177 18.55 -18.41 -0.95
C GLN A 177 19.21 -18.68 0.42
N PHE A 178 18.49 -18.48 1.54
CA PHE A 178 18.97 -18.88 2.87
C PHE A 178 19.01 -20.41 3.03
N ARG A 179 17.99 -21.12 2.55
CA ARG A 179 17.95 -22.59 2.57
C ARG A 179 19.06 -23.19 1.71
N ASP A 180 19.27 -22.63 0.51
CA ASP A 180 20.35 -23.01 -0.39
C ASP A 180 21.73 -22.80 0.26
N ALA A 181 21.86 -21.70 1.02
CA ALA A 181 23.05 -21.38 1.81
C ALA A 181 23.26 -22.24 3.07
N GLY A 182 22.29 -23.13 3.39
CA GLY A 182 22.36 -24.12 4.47
C GLY A 182 21.73 -23.70 5.79
N PHE A 183 21.12 -22.51 5.87
CA PHE A 183 20.34 -22.09 7.03
C PHE A 183 19.02 -22.87 7.09
N MET A 184 18.51 -23.05 8.30
CA MET A 184 17.11 -23.42 8.52
C MET A 184 16.25 -22.16 8.52
N VAL A 185 15.10 -22.18 7.85
CA VAL A 185 14.17 -21.05 7.78
C VAL A 185 12.94 -21.31 8.64
N ALA A 186 12.49 -20.26 9.31
CA ALA A 186 11.20 -20.20 9.98
C ALA A 186 10.44 -18.93 9.58
N ILE A 187 9.21 -19.08 9.14
CA ILE A 187 8.28 -17.98 8.84
C ILE A 187 7.12 -18.06 9.82
N PRO A 188 7.05 -17.16 10.82
CA PRO A 188 5.91 -17.13 11.71
C PRO A 188 4.66 -16.66 10.97
N ILE A 189 3.52 -17.27 11.26
CA ILE A 189 2.22 -16.68 11.01
C ILE A 189 1.88 -15.91 12.29
N LEU A 190 1.78 -14.58 12.21
CA LEU A 190 1.70 -13.71 13.37
C LEU A 190 0.29 -13.67 13.96
N ARG A 191 0.15 -13.07 15.15
CA ARG A 191 -1.17 -12.91 15.79
C ARG A 191 -2.17 -12.21 14.85
N GLY A 192 -3.39 -12.72 14.82
CA GLY A 192 -4.46 -12.18 13.98
C GLY A 192 -4.34 -12.50 12.48
N GLU A 193 -3.23 -13.07 12.01
CA GLU A 193 -3.07 -13.50 10.62
C GLU A 193 -3.61 -14.92 10.41
N ASN A 194 -4.15 -15.19 9.22
CA ASN A 194 -4.54 -16.53 8.75
C ASN A 194 -5.31 -17.41 9.77
N GLY A 195 -6.14 -16.79 10.62
CA GLY A 195 -6.94 -17.47 11.65
C GLY A 195 -6.23 -17.72 12.98
N GLN A 196 -5.00 -17.25 13.15
CA GLN A 196 -4.31 -17.26 14.44
C GLN A 196 -5.04 -16.39 15.46
N GLY A 197 -5.01 -16.81 16.73
CA GLY A 197 -5.57 -16.03 17.82
C GLY A 197 -4.77 -14.76 18.14
N GLY A 198 -5.40 -13.84 18.88
CA GLY A 198 -4.83 -12.54 19.22
C GLY A 198 -5.38 -11.42 18.33
N SER A 199 -4.93 -10.19 18.60
CA SER A 199 -5.34 -9.01 17.83
C SER A 199 -4.15 -8.45 17.08
N PHE A 200 -4.40 -8.02 15.84
CA PHE A 200 -3.45 -7.24 15.06
C PHE A 200 -3.21 -5.90 15.75
N SER A 201 -1.93 -5.52 15.88
CA SER A 201 -1.51 -4.32 16.61
C SER A 201 -0.61 -3.38 15.79
N LEU A 202 -0.36 -3.72 14.53
CA LEU A 202 0.59 -3.05 13.64
C LEU A 202 2.00 -3.01 14.25
N TYR A 203 2.65 -4.17 14.27
CA TYR A 203 4.04 -4.40 14.69
C TYR A 203 4.35 -4.33 16.19
N TYR A 204 3.45 -3.83 17.04
CA TYR A 204 3.79 -3.64 18.45
C TYR A 204 3.89 -4.99 19.18
N ASP A 205 2.77 -5.69 19.28
CA ASP A 205 2.62 -6.97 19.93
C ASP A 205 3.20 -8.13 19.11
N GLU A 206 3.22 -8.01 17.77
CA GLU A 206 3.80 -8.99 16.85
C GLU A 206 5.31 -9.19 17.12
N VAL A 207 6.01 -8.21 17.69
CA VAL A 207 7.40 -8.40 18.13
C VAL A 207 7.51 -9.52 19.17
N ASN A 208 6.55 -9.66 20.09
CA ASN A 208 6.57 -10.76 21.06
C ASN A 208 6.43 -12.12 20.36
N ASP A 209 5.68 -12.18 19.25
CA ASP A 209 5.56 -13.40 18.44
C ASP A 209 6.91 -13.77 17.83
N VAL A 210 7.64 -12.81 17.27
CA VAL A 210 8.98 -13.02 16.72
C VAL A 210 9.97 -13.49 17.80
N LEU A 211 9.96 -12.89 18.98
CA LEU A 211 10.81 -13.30 20.10
C LEU A 211 10.46 -14.72 20.59
N ALA A 212 9.18 -15.06 20.67
CA ALA A 212 8.73 -16.40 21.05
C ALA A 212 9.13 -17.46 20.02
N VAL A 213 9.13 -17.12 18.72
CA VAL A 213 9.63 -18.00 17.65
C VAL A 213 11.13 -18.22 17.80
N ALA A 214 11.90 -17.19 18.11
CA ALA A 214 13.33 -17.33 18.38
C ALA A 214 13.61 -18.28 19.55
N ASP A 215 12.86 -18.14 20.65
CA ASP A 215 12.96 -19.04 21.81
C ASP A 215 12.53 -20.48 21.48
N MET A 216 11.50 -20.65 20.66
CA MET A 216 11.04 -21.96 20.21
C MET A 216 12.10 -22.65 19.32
N LEU A 217 12.70 -21.91 18.38
CA LEU A 217 13.75 -22.43 17.50
C LEU A 217 15.00 -22.83 18.27
N ALA A 218 15.44 -22.00 19.22
CA ALA A 218 16.62 -22.28 20.05
C ALA A 218 16.51 -23.62 20.82
N ARG A 219 15.30 -24.10 21.09
CA ARG A 219 15.04 -25.36 21.79
C ARG A 219 15.00 -26.58 20.88
N GLN A 220 14.97 -26.40 19.56
CA GLN A 220 14.92 -27.52 18.63
C GLN A 220 16.26 -28.26 18.58
N PRO A 221 16.26 -29.61 18.57
CA PRO A 221 17.50 -30.39 18.64
C PRO A 221 18.38 -30.26 17.39
N TYR A 222 17.81 -29.81 16.27
CA TYR A 222 18.49 -29.61 14.98
C TYR A 222 18.86 -28.14 14.70
N ILE A 223 18.55 -27.21 15.59
CA ILE A 223 18.85 -25.78 15.43
C ILE A 223 19.99 -25.38 16.37
N ASP A 224 20.91 -24.59 15.83
CA ASP A 224 21.98 -23.96 16.59
C ASP A 224 21.48 -22.63 17.18
N GLY A 225 21.07 -22.68 18.44
CA GLY A 225 20.49 -21.53 19.16
C GLY A 225 21.45 -20.35 19.36
N ASP A 226 22.76 -20.54 19.16
CA ASP A 226 23.76 -19.46 19.24
C ASP A 226 23.91 -18.72 17.89
N ASN A 227 23.29 -19.23 16.83
CA ASN A 227 23.33 -18.67 15.48
C ASN A 227 21.91 -18.49 14.92
N LEU A 228 21.11 -17.71 15.66
CA LEU A 228 19.79 -17.25 15.20
C LEU A 228 19.90 -15.87 14.56
N PHE A 229 19.19 -15.69 13.46
CA PHE A 229 19.13 -14.44 12.70
C PHE A 229 17.67 -14.06 12.45
N VAL A 230 17.41 -12.78 12.22
CA VAL A 230 16.07 -12.29 11.86
C VAL A 230 16.15 -11.35 10.67
N CYS A 231 15.29 -11.54 9.69
CA CYS A 231 15.14 -10.60 8.59
C CYS A 231 13.72 -10.57 8.07
N GLY A 232 13.40 -9.61 7.21
CA GLY A 232 12.09 -9.57 6.57
C GLY A 232 11.96 -8.52 5.49
N HIS A 233 10.90 -8.65 4.70
CA HIS A 233 10.57 -7.75 3.60
C HIS A 233 9.43 -6.80 3.98
N SER A 234 9.52 -5.53 3.60
CA SER A 234 8.44 -4.55 3.73
C SER A 234 7.93 -4.42 5.18
N ALA A 235 6.68 -4.79 5.44
CA ALA A 235 6.10 -4.93 6.78
C ALA A 235 6.98 -5.79 7.71
N GLY A 236 7.39 -6.97 7.24
CA GLY A 236 8.33 -7.85 7.94
C GLY A 236 9.71 -7.24 8.13
N GLY A 237 10.17 -6.36 7.24
CA GLY A 237 11.43 -5.63 7.41
C GLY A 237 11.37 -4.61 8.55
N SER A 238 10.23 -3.93 8.68
CA SER A 238 9.95 -3.04 9.82
C SER A 238 9.90 -3.84 11.13
N LEU A 239 9.21 -4.97 11.12
CA LEU A 239 9.08 -5.86 12.26
C LEU A 239 10.42 -6.51 12.66
N ALA A 240 11.26 -6.88 11.69
CA ALA A 240 12.60 -7.42 11.93
C ALA A 240 13.49 -6.41 12.67
N ALA A 241 13.42 -5.13 12.27
CA ALA A 241 14.13 -4.07 12.96
C ALA A 241 13.63 -3.89 14.41
N LEU A 242 12.31 -3.85 14.64
CA LEU A 242 11.73 -3.78 15.99
C LEU A 242 12.10 -5.00 16.85
N ALA A 243 12.11 -6.20 16.28
CA ALA A 243 12.54 -7.41 16.97
C ALA A 243 14.03 -7.36 17.36
N ALA A 244 14.89 -6.82 16.48
CA ALA A 244 16.32 -6.63 16.77
C ALA A 244 16.61 -5.52 17.80
N LEU A 245 15.68 -4.58 17.97
CA LEU A 245 15.72 -3.58 19.05
C LEU A 245 15.32 -4.18 20.41
N ALA A 246 14.40 -5.16 20.41
CA ALA A 246 13.82 -5.74 21.62
C ALA A 246 14.54 -7.00 22.13
N GLY A 247 15.03 -7.85 21.22
CA GLY A 247 15.60 -9.17 21.54
C GLY A 247 17.11 -9.22 21.42
N SER A 248 17.77 -9.87 22.39
CA SER A 248 19.23 -10.06 22.41
C SER A 248 19.71 -11.41 21.85
N ARG A 249 18.79 -12.29 21.43
CA ARG A 249 19.13 -13.65 20.96
C ARG A 249 19.63 -13.67 19.51
N PHE A 250 19.38 -12.61 18.75
CA PHE A 250 19.78 -12.54 17.35
C PHE A 250 21.27 -12.21 17.20
N ARG A 251 21.95 -12.95 16.35
CA ARG A 251 23.37 -12.75 16.04
C ARG A 251 23.59 -11.60 15.06
N ALA A 252 22.67 -11.43 14.12
CA ALA A 252 22.54 -10.28 13.25
C ALA A 252 21.09 -10.18 12.74
N ALA A 253 20.72 -8.99 12.25
CA ALA A 253 19.40 -8.73 11.70
C ALA A 253 19.46 -7.99 10.36
N ALA A 254 18.40 -8.11 9.55
CA ALA A 254 18.27 -7.32 8.32
C ALA A 254 16.84 -6.87 8.04
N SER A 255 16.70 -5.71 7.42
CA SER A 255 15.42 -5.20 6.90
C SER A 255 15.54 -5.02 5.39
N PHE A 256 14.57 -5.51 4.61
CA PHE A 256 14.51 -5.33 3.16
C PHE A 256 13.31 -4.44 2.81
N GLY A 257 13.54 -3.18 2.45
CA GLY A 257 12.46 -2.26 2.09
C GLY A 257 11.52 -1.92 3.26
N GLY A 258 11.95 -2.13 4.51
CA GLY A 258 11.13 -1.84 5.69
C GLY A 258 11.22 -0.36 6.10
N ALA A 259 10.09 0.22 6.48
CA ALA A 259 10.04 1.59 6.98
C ALA A 259 10.60 1.67 8.40
N MET A 260 11.52 2.61 8.63
CA MET A 260 12.04 2.86 9.98
C MET A 260 11.18 3.89 10.73
N ASP A 261 10.35 4.64 10.02
CA ASP A 261 9.39 5.62 10.53
C ASP A 261 7.97 5.21 10.16
N GLN A 262 7.16 4.81 11.15
CA GLN A 262 5.82 4.29 10.90
C GLN A 262 4.76 5.38 10.67
N ARG A 263 5.14 6.67 10.65
CA ARG A 263 4.23 7.72 10.18
C ARG A 263 3.79 7.50 8.74
N ILE A 264 4.55 6.74 7.96
CA ILE A 264 4.17 6.33 6.60
C ILE A 264 2.86 5.53 6.55
N MET A 265 2.49 4.85 7.64
CA MET A 265 1.27 4.04 7.72
C MET A 265 0.02 4.87 8.06
N LEU A 266 0.18 6.10 8.57
CA LEU A 266 -0.94 6.96 9.01
C LEU A 266 -2.05 7.19 7.97
N PRO A 267 -1.76 7.27 6.65
CA PRO A 267 -2.80 7.39 5.64
C PRO A 267 -3.68 6.15 5.50
N ASP A 268 -3.21 4.97 5.91
CA ASP A 268 -3.94 3.71 5.77
C ASP A 268 -4.89 3.46 6.96
N ARG A 269 -6.16 3.79 6.74
CA ARG A 269 -7.20 3.68 7.77
C ARG A 269 -7.53 2.24 8.17
N GLU A 270 -7.22 1.24 7.34
CA GLU A 270 -7.51 -0.16 7.67
C GLU A 270 -6.45 -0.72 8.62
N LEU A 271 -5.20 -0.28 8.47
CA LEU A 271 -4.08 -0.62 9.34
C LEU A 271 -4.08 0.14 10.68
N MET A 272 -4.70 1.33 10.74
CA MET A 272 -4.77 2.11 11.98
C MET A 272 -5.73 1.47 13.00
N VAL A 273 -5.15 0.64 13.87
CA VAL A 273 -5.84 -0.06 14.96
C VAL A 273 -5.60 0.56 16.34
N PHE A 274 -5.05 1.77 16.40
CA PHE A 274 -4.85 2.60 17.60
C PHE A 274 -5.15 4.08 17.25
N ASP A 275 -5.11 4.99 18.21
CA ASP A 275 -5.33 6.43 17.96
C ASP A 275 -4.12 7.03 17.23
N PRO A 276 -4.22 7.46 15.95
CA PRO A 276 -3.11 8.05 15.22
C PRO A 276 -2.67 9.42 15.76
N LEU A 277 -3.45 10.03 16.67
CA LEU A 277 -3.06 11.24 17.39
C LEU A 277 -2.21 10.94 18.63
N ASP A 278 -2.17 9.69 19.09
CA ASP A 278 -1.22 9.25 20.11
C ASP A 278 0.15 9.04 19.48
N ILE A 279 1.02 10.02 19.66
CA ILE A 279 2.37 10.02 19.10
C ILE A 279 3.20 8.89 19.70
N GLU A 280 2.94 8.48 20.95
CA GLU A 280 3.70 7.40 21.58
C GLU A 280 3.41 6.06 20.91
N GLU A 281 2.17 5.80 20.48
CA GLU A 281 1.85 4.60 19.68
C GLU A 281 2.67 4.54 18.39
N ILE A 282 2.87 5.68 17.72
CA ILE A 282 3.69 5.75 16.50
C ILE A 282 5.18 5.63 16.84
N GLN A 283 5.65 6.25 17.92
CA GLN A 283 7.04 6.16 18.37
C GLN A 283 7.41 4.71 18.69
N MET A 284 6.57 4.01 19.45
CA MET A 284 6.79 2.61 19.84
C MET A 284 6.80 1.65 18.65
N ARG A 285 6.24 2.03 17.51
CA ARG A 285 6.27 1.22 16.27
C ARG A 285 7.40 1.61 15.32
N SER A 286 8.15 2.68 15.60
CA SER A 286 9.12 3.25 14.67
C SER A 286 10.56 2.91 15.07
N PRO A 287 11.26 2.00 14.36
CA PRO A 287 12.67 1.67 14.65
C PRO A 287 13.59 2.89 14.78
N VAL A 288 13.38 3.92 13.96
CA VAL A 288 14.19 5.15 13.96
C VAL A 288 14.13 5.90 15.29
N ALA A 289 13.06 5.74 16.07
CA ALA A 289 12.91 6.38 17.38
C ALA A 289 13.83 5.73 18.44
N PHE A 290 14.16 4.44 18.30
CA PHE A 290 14.89 3.65 19.28
C PHE A 290 16.23 3.12 18.75
N ALA A 291 16.82 3.75 17.73
CA ALA A 291 17.98 3.23 17.03
C ALA A 291 19.20 2.92 17.94
N HIS A 292 19.37 3.60 19.09
CA HIS A 292 20.41 3.26 20.07
C HIS A 292 20.22 1.88 20.73
N SER A 293 19.01 1.31 20.65
CA SER A 293 18.64 0.06 21.31
C SER A 293 18.87 -1.19 20.46
N PHE A 294 19.43 -1.11 19.25
CA PHE A 294 19.76 -2.32 18.48
C PHE A 294 20.65 -3.23 19.33
N LYS A 295 20.31 -4.53 19.39
CA LYS A 295 21.02 -5.51 20.23
C LYS A 295 22.04 -6.35 19.47
N CYS A 296 22.02 -6.26 18.14
CA CYS A 296 22.92 -6.98 17.26
C CYS A 296 23.26 -6.15 16.01
N PRO A 297 24.33 -6.51 15.28
CA PRO A 297 24.63 -5.94 13.98
C PRO A 297 23.43 -6.03 13.05
N THR A 298 23.04 -4.89 12.47
CA THR A 298 21.82 -4.79 11.65
C THR A 298 22.11 -4.14 10.30
N ARG A 299 21.56 -4.70 9.23
CA ARG A 299 21.67 -4.13 7.88
C ARG A 299 20.30 -3.75 7.30
N LEU A 300 20.16 -2.47 6.95
CA LEU A 300 18.97 -1.89 6.35
C LEU A 300 19.16 -1.82 4.83
N TYR A 301 18.49 -2.69 4.10
CA TYR A 301 18.51 -2.71 2.65
C TYR A 301 17.30 -1.94 2.09
N TYR A 302 17.53 -1.18 1.02
CA TYR A 302 16.49 -0.49 0.27
C TYR A 302 16.82 -0.53 -1.23
N GLY A 303 15.79 -0.62 -2.06
CA GLY A 303 15.91 -0.54 -3.51
C GLY A 303 16.32 0.86 -3.96
N HIS A 304 17.12 0.98 -5.01
CA HIS A 304 17.55 2.27 -5.55
C HIS A 304 16.38 3.16 -6.03
N GLU A 305 15.23 2.56 -6.37
CA GLU A 305 14.00 3.28 -6.73
C GLU A 305 13.18 3.69 -5.48
N GLU A 306 13.50 3.15 -4.30
CA GLU A 306 12.88 3.49 -3.01
C GLU A 306 13.52 4.73 -2.38
N THR A 307 13.62 5.80 -3.15
CA THR A 307 14.28 7.06 -2.74
C THR A 307 13.70 7.67 -1.45
N TRP A 308 12.46 7.33 -1.11
CA TRP A 308 11.76 7.75 0.11
C TRP A 308 12.18 6.97 1.37
N LEU A 309 12.74 5.76 1.25
CA LEU A 309 13.27 4.97 2.38
C LEU A 309 14.68 5.39 2.76
N LYS A 310 15.48 5.81 1.79
CA LYS A 310 16.89 6.16 1.98
C LYS A 310 17.11 7.13 3.16
N PRO A 311 16.39 8.27 3.28
CA PRO A 311 16.57 9.19 4.41
C PRO A 311 16.24 8.56 5.77
N GLN A 312 15.25 7.66 5.82
CA GLN A 312 14.86 6.98 7.06
C GLN A 312 15.95 5.99 7.50
N CYS A 313 16.52 5.24 6.56
CA CYS A 313 17.63 4.32 6.82
C CYS A 313 18.88 5.07 7.28
N GLU A 314 19.25 6.16 6.59
CA GLU A 314 20.39 6.99 6.96
C GLU A 314 20.22 7.64 8.34
N THR A 315 19.02 8.14 8.64
CA THR A 315 18.69 8.69 9.97
C THR A 315 18.80 7.61 11.05
N THR A 316 18.34 6.40 10.77
CA THR A 316 18.42 5.28 11.71
C THR A 316 19.88 4.88 11.97
N VAL A 317 20.71 4.80 10.92
CA VAL A 317 22.15 4.54 11.05
C VAL A 317 22.82 5.64 11.88
N ALA A 318 22.54 6.91 11.59
CA ALA A 318 23.11 8.04 12.32
C ALA A 318 22.72 8.01 13.81
N ARG A 319 21.48 7.65 14.13
CA ARG A 319 20.98 7.53 15.50
C ARG A 319 21.43 6.26 16.22
N ALA A 320 21.94 5.25 15.53
CA ALA A 320 22.48 4.04 16.16
C ALA A 320 23.97 4.17 16.51
N ALA A 321 24.64 5.23 16.01
CA ALA A 321 26.07 5.40 16.09
C ALA A 321 26.57 5.31 17.55
N GLY A 322 27.52 4.41 17.80
CA GLY A 322 28.15 4.21 19.12
C GLY A 322 27.64 3.02 19.94
N HIS A 323 26.60 2.30 19.49
CA HIS A 323 26.02 1.16 20.25
C HIS A 323 26.20 -0.19 19.55
N GLN A 324 25.61 -0.36 18.37
CA GLN A 324 25.77 -1.55 17.53
C GLN A 324 26.10 -1.12 16.09
N VAL A 325 26.68 -2.05 15.32
CA VAL A 325 26.96 -1.80 13.90
C VAL A 325 25.64 -1.86 13.13
N VAL A 326 25.04 -0.70 12.91
CA VAL A 326 23.89 -0.54 12.02
C VAL A 326 24.37 0.11 10.73
N THR A 327 24.05 -0.52 9.60
CA THR A 327 24.47 -0.05 8.27
C THR A 327 23.27 -0.01 7.34
N ALA A 328 23.29 0.91 6.38
CA ALA A 328 22.31 0.94 5.30
C ALA A 328 23.02 0.58 3.98
N LYS A 329 22.35 -0.19 3.12
CA LYS A 329 22.88 -0.61 1.82
C LYS A 329 21.81 -0.51 0.75
N GLU A 330 22.09 0.29 -0.28
CA GLU A 330 21.25 0.35 -1.48
C GLU A 330 21.45 -0.91 -2.34
N VAL A 331 20.37 -1.42 -2.91
CA VAL A 331 20.35 -2.57 -3.82
C VAL A 331 19.60 -2.18 -5.10
N ARG A 332 20.02 -2.72 -6.24
CA ARG A 332 19.33 -2.48 -7.51
C ARG A 332 17.92 -3.10 -7.49
N GLY A 333 16.95 -2.34 -7.99
CA GLY A 333 15.54 -2.72 -8.09
C GLY A 333 14.61 -1.74 -7.34
N ASP A 334 13.32 -2.04 -7.44
CA ASP A 334 12.21 -1.44 -6.71
C ASP A 334 11.94 -2.19 -5.40
N HIS A 335 10.83 -1.84 -4.73
CA HIS A 335 10.39 -2.43 -3.46
C HIS A 335 10.32 -3.97 -3.46
N PHE A 336 10.07 -4.60 -4.62
CA PHE A 336 9.98 -6.05 -4.78
C PHE A 336 11.19 -6.62 -5.52
N THR A 337 11.61 -5.98 -6.62
CA THR A 337 12.69 -6.52 -7.47
C THR A 337 14.07 -6.42 -6.82
N ALA A 338 14.23 -5.57 -5.79
CA ALA A 338 15.46 -5.51 -5.00
C ALA A 338 15.61 -6.66 -3.99
N VAL A 339 14.52 -7.33 -3.60
CA VAL A 339 14.50 -8.32 -2.51
C VAL A 339 15.45 -9.50 -2.76
N PRO A 340 15.46 -10.16 -3.94
CA PRO A 340 16.38 -11.28 -4.18
C PRO A 340 17.86 -10.86 -4.08
N GLY A 341 18.19 -9.64 -4.52
CA GLY A 341 19.53 -9.08 -4.38
C GLY A 341 19.89 -8.81 -2.92
N ALA A 342 18.95 -8.25 -2.16
CA ALA A 342 19.14 -7.97 -0.73
C ALA A 342 19.30 -9.26 0.09
N ILE A 343 18.54 -10.32 -0.22
CA ILE A 343 18.67 -11.63 0.42
C ILE A 343 20.06 -12.25 0.13
N ASN A 344 20.53 -12.23 -1.12
CA ASN A 344 21.86 -12.73 -1.47
C ASN A 344 22.97 -12.01 -0.67
N ASP A 345 22.91 -10.69 -0.60
CA ASP A 345 23.84 -9.91 0.21
C ASP A 345 23.72 -10.22 1.71
N CYS A 346 22.49 -10.47 2.18
CA CYS A 346 22.20 -10.76 3.58
C CYS A 346 22.72 -12.15 4.00
N VAL A 347 22.69 -13.14 3.12
CA VAL A 347 23.31 -14.46 3.34
C VAL A 347 24.79 -14.28 3.69
N SER A 348 25.53 -13.47 2.91
CA SER A 348 26.94 -13.18 3.17
C SER A 348 27.14 -12.46 4.49
N PHE A 349 26.31 -11.43 4.75
CA PHE A 349 26.33 -10.70 6.01
C PHE A 349 26.09 -11.60 7.22
N PHE A 350 25.13 -12.52 7.17
CA PHE A 350 24.88 -13.47 8.27
C PHE A 350 26.03 -14.46 8.45
N ARG A 351 26.65 -14.92 7.35
CA ARG A 351 27.85 -15.79 7.42
C ARG A 351 29.03 -15.13 8.12
N GLU A 352 29.25 -13.83 7.91
CA GLU A 352 30.28 -13.05 8.61
C GLU A 352 30.08 -13.06 10.14
N HIS A 353 28.82 -13.12 10.58
CA HIS A 353 28.43 -13.04 11.98
C HIS A 353 28.28 -14.41 12.67
N LEU A 354 28.41 -15.52 11.93
CA LEU A 354 28.39 -16.85 12.53
C LEU A 354 29.51 -17.03 13.57
N THR A 355 29.18 -17.75 14.63
CA THR A 355 30.18 -18.33 15.54
C THR A 355 31.05 -19.36 14.80
N ALA A 356 32.17 -19.77 15.42
CA ALA A 356 33.03 -20.80 14.84
C ALA A 356 32.29 -22.13 14.60
N SER A 357 31.42 -22.54 15.54
CA SER A 357 30.56 -23.72 15.39
C SER A 357 29.57 -23.57 14.25
N GLY A 358 28.92 -22.41 14.13
CA GLY A 358 27.99 -22.11 13.04
C GLY A 358 28.65 -22.17 11.66
N ARG A 359 29.88 -21.62 11.53
CA ARG A 359 30.66 -21.72 10.29
C ARG A 359 31.01 -23.16 9.94
N ALA A 360 31.46 -23.96 10.91
CA ALA A 360 31.78 -25.36 10.70
C ALA A 360 30.56 -26.18 10.26
N ALA A 361 29.39 -25.92 10.86
CA ALA A 361 28.13 -26.56 10.52
C ALA A 361 27.74 -26.32 9.05
N LEU A 362 27.84 -25.08 8.55
CA LEU A 362 27.53 -24.77 7.14
C LEU A 362 28.56 -25.36 6.17
N ASN A 363 29.86 -25.31 6.51
CA ASN A 363 30.93 -25.78 5.62
C ASN A 363 30.96 -27.30 5.44
N ASN A 364 30.51 -28.07 6.45
CA ASN A 364 30.42 -29.54 6.38
C ASN A 364 29.45 -30.03 5.30
N ARG A 365 28.54 -29.18 4.79
CA ARG A 365 27.65 -29.52 3.67
C ARG A 365 28.39 -29.52 2.33
N SER A 366 29.33 -28.60 2.12
CA SER A 366 30.18 -28.57 0.91
C SER A 366 31.05 -29.83 0.82
N SER A 367 31.60 -30.30 1.94
CA SER A 367 32.43 -31.51 2.00
C SER A 367 31.63 -32.80 1.80
N ASN A 368 30.41 -32.88 2.34
CA ASN A 368 29.56 -34.07 2.17
C ASN A 368 28.86 -34.16 0.81
N ALA A 369 28.59 -33.03 0.15
CA ALA A 369 28.16 -33.03 -1.24
C ALA A 369 29.26 -33.57 -2.18
N ILE A 370 30.54 -33.25 -1.89
CA ILE A 370 31.71 -33.77 -2.61
C ILE A 370 31.96 -35.25 -2.28
N ALA A 371 31.85 -35.66 -1.00
CA ALA A 371 32.06 -37.04 -0.58
C ALA A 371 30.94 -38.01 -1.03
N GLY A 372 29.72 -37.51 -1.27
CA GLY A 372 28.61 -38.28 -1.83
C GLY A 372 28.79 -38.63 -3.31
N MET A 373 29.57 -37.85 -4.06
CA MET A 373 29.95 -38.14 -5.45
C MET A 373 31.11 -39.15 -5.55
N ALA A 374 31.94 -39.27 -4.51
CA ALA A 374 33.15 -40.10 -4.53
C ALA A 374 32.94 -41.58 -4.12
N ARG A 375 31.69 -42.04 -3.92
CA ARG A 375 31.40 -43.43 -3.48
C ARG A 375 30.72 -44.30 -4.54
N THR A 376 31.17 -44.21 -5.79
CA THR A 376 30.93 -45.26 -6.79
C THR A 376 32.26 -45.69 -7.43
N GLN A 377 32.65 -46.92 -7.09
CA GLN A 377 33.76 -47.76 -7.59
C GLN A 377 35.16 -47.61 -6.96
N PRO A 378 35.84 -48.75 -6.64
CA PRO A 378 37.22 -48.78 -6.17
C PRO A 378 38.25 -48.95 -7.31
N ASN A 379 39.46 -48.45 -7.06
CA ASN A 379 40.73 -48.65 -7.78
C ASN A 379 40.87 -47.99 -9.18
N THR A 380 41.60 -46.87 -9.24
CA THR A 380 43.04 -46.82 -9.55
C THR A 380 43.50 -45.36 -9.44
N MET A 381 44.64 -45.10 -8.79
CA MET A 381 45.34 -43.80 -8.91
C MET A 381 46.16 -43.84 -10.21
N PRO A 382 46.28 -42.70 -10.92
CA PRO A 382 47.57 -42.02 -10.85
C PRO A 382 47.48 -40.49 -10.74
N GLU A 383 48.65 -39.91 -10.53
CA GLU A 383 48.98 -38.56 -10.09
C GLU A 383 48.62 -37.41 -11.05
N SER A 384 48.59 -36.22 -10.42
CA SER A 384 48.65 -34.86 -10.98
C SER A 384 47.40 -34.38 -11.73
N PHE A 385 46.85 -33.25 -11.34
CA PHE A 385 46.53 -32.13 -12.25
C PHE A 385 46.13 -30.88 -11.46
N ALA A 386 46.42 -29.75 -12.09
CA ALA A 386 46.28 -28.37 -11.63
C ALA A 386 44.84 -27.97 -11.27
N GLY A 387 44.74 -26.83 -10.57
CA GLY A 387 43.50 -26.24 -10.07
C GLY A 387 42.36 -26.22 -11.08
N ASP A 388 41.19 -26.65 -10.62
CA ASP A 388 40.02 -26.91 -11.45
C ASP A 388 39.02 -25.75 -11.37
N SER A 389 38.98 -24.94 -12.43
CA SER A 389 38.04 -23.83 -12.65
C SER A 389 36.61 -24.30 -12.98
N THR A 390 36.34 -25.61 -12.96
CA THR A 390 35.04 -26.17 -13.36
C THR A 390 34.00 -26.22 -12.24
N LEU A 391 34.40 -26.09 -10.97
CA LEU A 391 33.47 -26.12 -9.83
C LEU A 391 32.64 -24.83 -9.69
N ASP A 392 33.25 -23.67 -9.95
CA ASP A 392 32.54 -22.38 -9.96
C ASP A 392 31.61 -22.29 -11.19
N GLU A 393 32.05 -22.75 -12.37
CA GLU A 393 31.19 -22.83 -13.56
C GLU A 393 30.00 -23.78 -13.36
N GLN A 394 30.18 -24.92 -12.68
CA GLN A 394 29.07 -25.84 -12.37
C GLN A 394 28.12 -25.29 -11.30
N MET A 395 28.58 -24.44 -10.37
CA MET A 395 27.71 -23.76 -9.41
C MET A 395 26.91 -22.65 -10.07
N ASP A 396 27.54 -21.84 -10.93
CA ASP A 396 26.88 -20.80 -11.71
C ASP A 396 25.87 -21.38 -12.70
N GLN A 397 26.18 -22.50 -13.32
CA GLN A 397 25.28 -23.20 -14.24
C GLN A 397 24.07 -23.78 -13.49
N ARG A 398 24.26 -24.39 -12.30
CA ARG A 398 23.14 -24.86 -11.47
C ARG A 398 22.27 -23.72 -10.93
N HIS A 399 22.87 -22.57 -10.62
CA HIS A 399 22.16 -21.37 -10.19
C HIS A 399 21.35 -20.75 -11.35
N ALA A 400 21.95 -20.66 -12.54
CA ALA A 400 21.27 -20.20 -13.75
C ALA A 400 20.11 -21.13 -14.15
N GLU A 401 20.30 -22.45 -14.05
CA GLU A 401 19.24 -23.42 -14.28
C GLU A 401 18.13 -23.34 -13.23
N SER A 402 18.46 -23.04 -11.97
CA SER A 402 17.46 -22.82 -10.91
C SER A 402 16.62 -21.58 -11.18
N LEU A 403 17.27 -20.46 -11.55
CA LEU A 403 16.60 -19.23 -11.95
C LEU A 403 15.76 -19.40 -13.22
N ALA A 404 16.23 -20.20 -14.18
CA ALA A 404 15.48 -20.52 -15.39
C ALA A 404 14.23 -21.37 -15.08
N ARG A 405 14.36 -22.38 -14.21
CA ARG A 405 13.21 -23.18 -13.74
C ARG A 405 12.20 -22.33 -12.97
N HIS A 406 12.68 -21.39 -12.15
CA HIS A 406 11.81 -20.47 -11.42
C HIS A 406 11.06 -19.53 -12.37
N ARG A 407 11.76 -18.89 -13.33
CA ARG A 407 11.13 -18.06 -14.37
C ARG A 407 10.11 -18.83 -15.19
N GLN A 408 10.45 -20.06 -15.60
CA GLN A 408 9.54 -20.92 -16.35
C GLN A 408 8.28 -21.27 -15.54
N ARG A 409 8.41 -21.54 -14.24
CA ARG A 409 7.25 -21.79 -13.35
C ARG A 409 6.39 -20.54 -13.15
N MET A 410 6.99 -19.36 -13.05
CA MET A 410 6.26 -18.09 -12.97
C MET A 410 5.51 -17.77 -14.27
N ASP A 411 6.11 -18.05 -15.43
CA ASP A 411 5.45 -17.92 -16.73
C ASP A 411 4.32 -18.94 -16.92
N GLU A 412 4.50 -20.17 -16.44
CA GLU A 412 3.46 -21.22 -16.45
C GLU A 412 2.31 -20.87 -15.49
N MET A 413 2.61 -20.26 -14.35
CA MET A 413 1.60 -19.71 -13.45
C MET A 413 0.83 -18.56 -14.09
N ARG A 414 1.52 -17.63 -14.77
CA ARG A 414 0.86 -16.53 -15.51
C ARG A 414 -0.11 -17.09 -16.54
N LYS A 415 0.31 -18.09 -17.33
CA LYS A 415 -0.55 -18.78 -18.29
C LYS A 415 -1.73 -19.50 -17.65
N ARG A 416 -1.53 -20.23 -16.54
CA ARG A 416 -2.64 -20.86 -15.82
C ARG A 416 -3.62 -19.84 -15.25
N HIS A 417 -3.13 -18.69 -14.81
CA HIS A 417 -3.98 -17.61 -14.32
C HIS A 417 -4.78 -16.97 -15.47
N GLU A 418 -4.16 -16.76 -16.63
CA GLU A 418 -4.82 -16.31 -17.86
C GLU A 418 -5.86 -17.33 -18.38
N GLU A 419 -5.55 -18.63 -18.35
CA GLU A 419 -6.47 -19.72 -18.73
C GLU A 419 -7.62 -19.88 -17.73
N LEU A 420 -7.36 -19.75 -16.43
CA LEU A 420 -8.40 -19.78 -15.39
C LEU A 420 -9.31 -18.55 -15.51
N ALA A 421 -8.76 -17.37 -15.79
CA ALA A 421 -9.52 -16.16 -16.08
C ALA A 421 -10.37 -16.32 -17.36
N ALA A 422 -9.85 -16.97 -18.39
CA ALA A 422 -10.60 -17.29 -19.61
C ALA A 422 -11.72 -18.32 -19.38
N GLN A 423 -11.49 -19.35 -18.55
CA GLN A 423 -12.50 -20.34 -18.17
C GLN A 423 -13.61 -19.75 -17.30
N LEU A 424 -13.26 -18.85 -16.38
CA LEU A 424 -14.21 -18.15 -15.52
C LEU A 424 -15.10 -17.16 -16.31
N ASN A 425 -14.60 -16.62 -17.43
CA ASN A 425 -15.37 -15.77 -18.34
C ASN A 425 -16.24 -16.56 -19.34
N GLY A 426 -16.05 -17.87 -19.50
CA GLY A 426 -16.68 -18.68 -20.54
C GLY A 426 -17.89 -19.55 -20.14
N ALA A 427 -18.13 -19.78 -18.84
CA ALA A 427 -19.17 -20.71 -18.39
C ALA A 427 -20.22 -20.02 -17.49
N GLY A 428 -21.42 -19.82 -18.02
CA GLY A 428 -22.59 -19.42 -17.23
C GLY A 428 -22.88 -20.47 -16.14
N ARG A 429 -22.81 -20.07 -14.87
CA ARG A 429 -23.08 -20.98 -13.73
C ARG A 429 -24.58 -21.28 -13.61
N PRO A 430 -24.99 -22.55 -13.39
CA PRO A 430 -26.28 -22.86 -12.81
C PRO A 430 -26.25 -22.56 -11.29
N PRO A 431 -27.38 -22.22 -10.66
CA PRO A 431 -27.40 -21.88 -9.24
C PRO A 431 -27.22 -23.13 -8.36
N LEU A 432 -26.37 -23.02 -7.34
CA LEU A 432 -26.24 -24.01 -6.26
C LEU A 432 -27.40 -23.86 -5.24
N PRO A 433 -27.88 -24.95 -4.63
CA PRO A 433 -29.05 -24.93 -3.75
C PRO A 433 -28.74 -24.31 -2.38
N THR A 434 -29.66 -23.48 -1.89
CA THR A 434 -29.60 -22.87 -0.55
C THR A 434 -29.97 -23.88 0.55
N PRO A 435 -29.21 -23.97 1.67
CA PRO A 435 -29.60 -24.78 2.81
C PRO A 435 -30.77 -24.13 3.58
N ASN A 436 -31.77 -24.93 3.91
CA ASN A 436 -32.99 -24.52 4.59
C ASN A 436 -32.82 -24.69 6.12
N PHE A 437 -32.78 -23.60 6.88
CA PHE A 437 -32.86 -23.63 8.35
C PHE A 437 -34.14 -22.89 8.81
N PRO A 438 -35.02 -23.50 9.62
CA PRO A 438 -36.23 -22.84 10.11
C PRO A 438 -35.89 -21.90 11.29
N GLY A 439 -36.22 -20.61 11.15
CA GLY A 439 -36.17 -19.63 12.24
C GLY A 439 -37.43 -19.66 13.11
N PRO A 440 -37.37 -19.16 14.37
CA PRO A 440 -38.50 -19.15 15.30
C PRO A 440 -39.54 -18.06 14.96
N PRO A 441 -40.83 -18.25 15.31
CA PRO A 441 -41.91 -17.37 14.87
C PRO A 441 -42.10 -16.15 15.79
N GLY A 442 -42.27 -14.97 15.17
CA GLY A 442 -43.00 -13.85 15.74
C GLY A 442 -42.20 -12.58 16.04
N MET A 443 -42.06 -11.70 15.04
CA MET A 443 -42.01 -10.23 15.20
C MET A 443 -42.32 -9.57 13.83
N PRO A 444 -43.24 -8.58 13.76
CA PRO A 444 -43.62 -7.92 12.50
C PRO A 444 -42.58 -6.90 12.02
N GLY A 445 -42.36 -6.87 10.70
CA GLY A 445 -41.21 -6.25 10.04
C GLY A 445 -41.14 -4.73 10.02
N GLY A 446 -39.93 -4.21 10.24
CA GLY A 446 -39.47 -2.90 9.79
C GLY A 446 -38.77 -3.00 8.42
N PRO A 447 -38.60 -1.89 7.67
CA PRO A 447 -38.13 -1.92 6.29
C PRO A 447 -36.69 -2.43 6.21
N GLY A 448 -36.53 -3.58 5.56
CA GLY A 448 -35.23 -4.20 5.30
C GLY A 448 -34.38 -3.36 4.37
N PHE A 449 -33.10 -3.23 4.71
CA PHE A 449 -32.05 -2.80 3.79
C PHE A 449 -32.03 -3.75 2.57
N PRO A 450 -31.87 -3.22 1.35
CA PRO A 450 -31.84 -4.07 0.16
C PRO A 450 -30.59 -4.96 0.15
N PRO A 451 -30.70 -6.20 -0.35
CA PRO A 451 -29.55 -7.09 -0.51
C PRO A 451 -28.56 -6.49 -1.51
N THR A 452 -27.29 -6.48 -1.15
CA THR A 452 -26.18 -6.04 -2.00
C THR A 452 -26.14 -6.89 -3.28
N ALA A 453 -26.50 -6.26 -4.39
CA ALA A 453 -26.39 -6.83 -5.73
C ALA A 453 -24.94 -7.11 -6.09
N SER A 454 -24.69 -8.23 -6.77
CA SER A 454 -23.47 -8.52 -7.51
C SER A 454 -23.20 -7.41 -8.53
N SER A 455 -22.14 -6.63 -8.33
CA SER A 455 -21.76 -5.54 -9.24
C SER A 455 -21.04 -6.08 -10.48
N GLY A 456 -21.62 -5.89 -11.66
CA GLY A 456 -20.85 -5.74 -12.90
C GLY A 456 -19.84 -4.61 -12.70
N GLY A 457 -18.56 -4.90 -12.94
CA GLY A 457 -17.46 -4.05 -12.50
C GLY A 457 -17.29 -2.82 -13.38
N MET A 458 -17.77 -1.67 -12.90
CA MET A 458 -17.65 -0.36 -13.55
C MET A 458 -16.20 -0.04 -13.95
N VAL A 459 -16.02 0.60 -15.10
CA VAL A 459 -14.73 1.01 -15.68
C VAL A 459 -14.79 2.49 -16.05
N VAL A 460 -13.73 3.22 -15.72
CA VAL A 460 -13.49 4.59 -16.18
C VAL A 460 -12.49 4.54 -17.34
N ARG A 461 -12.84 5.18 -18.44
CA ARG A 461 -11.99 5.30 -19.63
C ARG A 461 -11.52 6.74 -19.81
N PHE A 462 -10.23 6.93 -20.04
CA PHE A 462 -9.67 8.22 -20.41
C PHE A 462 -9.04 8.12 -21.80
N GLN A 463 -9.51 8.94 -22.74
CA GLN A 463 -8.85 9.10 -24.02
C GLN A 463 -7.54 9.88 -23.82
N VAL A 464 -6.44 9.37 -24.35
CA VAL A 464 -5.14 10.02 -24.35
C VAL A 464 -4.92 10.69 -25.71
N LEU A 465 -4.70 12.00 -25.71
CA LEU A 465 -4.36 12.76 -26.91
C LEU A 465 -2.87 12.64 -27.20
N ASP A 466 -2.04 12.78 -26.18
CA ASP A 466 -0.60 12.56 -26.21
C ASP A 466 -0.07 12.21 -24.80
N TYR A 467 1.16 11.69 -24.76
CA TYR A 467 1.91 11.47 -23.53
C TYR A 467 3.33 12.01 -23.71
N HIS A 468 3.79 12.83 -22.75
CA HIS A 468 5.09 13.51 -22.79
C HIS A 468 5.85 13.44 -21.46
N GLY A 469 5.52 12.46 -20.61
CA GLY A 469 6.20 12.23 -19.34
C GLY A 469 7.60 11.63 -19.53
N ALA A 470 8.46 11.81 -18.52
CA ALA A 470 9.85 11.34 -18.54
C ALA A 470 9.99 9.82 -18.29
N GLU A 471 8.96 9.18 -17.75
CA GLU A 471 8.90 7.74 -17.43
C GLU A 471 8.03 6.98 -18.46
N PRO A 472 8.11 5.64 -18.55
CA PRO A 472 7.18 4.86 -19.37
C PRO A 472 5.72 5.12 -18.98
N ALA A 473 4.83 5.28 -19.96
CA ALA A 473 3.45 5.70 -19.73
C ALA A 473 2.70 4.80 -18.74
N MET A 474 2.80 3.49 -18.87
CA MET A 474 2.18 2.54 -17.93
C MET A 474 2.66 2.73 -16.48
N THR A 475 3.94 3.06 -16.27
CA THR A 475 4.51 3.34 -14.95
C THR A 475 3.92 4.62 -14.36
N ALA A 476 3.90 5.70 -15.15
CA ALA A 476 3.33 6.99 -14.77
C ALA A 476 1.82 6.88 -14.47
N LEU A 477 1.08 6.07 -15.23
CA LEU A 477 -0.32 5.74 -15.00
C LEU A 477 -0.50 5.02 -13.65
N LYS A 478 0.26 3.95 -13.40
CA LYS A 478 0.16 3.19 -12.15
C LYS A 478 0.48 4.04 -10.93
N GLN A 479 1.50 4.90 -11.00
CA GLN A 479 1.82 5.87 -9.96
C GLN A 479 0.69 6.89 -9.73
N ALA A 480 0.10 7.42 -10.81
CA ALA A 480 -1.02 8.37 -10.70
C ALA A 480 -2.25 7.75 -10.00
N CYS A 481 -2.44 6.44 -10.10
CA CYS A 481 -3.50 5.68 -9.44
C CYS A 481 -3.22 5.35 -7.96
N VAL A 482 -1.98 5.50 -7.47
CA VAL A 482 -1.62 5.17 -6.08
C VAL A 482 -2.39 6.07 -5.09
N GLY A 483 -2.97 5.44 -4.08
CA GLY A 483 -3.70 6.13 -3.02
C GLY A 483 -5.11 6.62 -3.39
N ILE A 484 -5.61 6.31 -4.59
CA ILE A 484 -7.01 6.58 -4.95
C ILE A 484 -7.88 5.39 -4.53
N ALA A 485 -8.78 5.61 -3.56
CA ALA A 485 -9.54 4.54 -2.91
C ALA A 485 -10.47 3.76 -3.86
N TRP A 486 -11.07 4.43 -4.84
CA TRP A 486 -12.02 3.81 -5.77
C TRP A 486 -11.36 3.09 -6.94
N VAL A 487 -10.04 3.21 -7.12
CA VAL A 487 -9.32 2.57 -8.24
C VAL A 487 -9.02 1.12 -7.91
N ASP A 488 -9.53 0.21 -8.73
CA ASP A 488 -9.17 -1.20 -8.71
C ASP A 488 -7.79 -1.37 -9.36
N ARG A 489 -6.77 -1.58 -8.52
CA ARG A 489 -5.38 -1.67 -8.97
C ARG A 489 -5.06 -2.93 -9.77
N ALA A 490 -5.91 -3.96 -9.69
CA ALA A 490 -5.80 -5.15 -10.51
C ALA A 490 -6.33 -4.93 -11.93
N ARG A 491 -7.06 -3.84 -12.18
CA ARG A 491 -7.71 -3.51 -13.45
C ARG A 491 -7.29 -2.14 -13.97
N ILE A 492 -5.98 -1.94 -14.13
CA ILE A 492 -5.42 -0.73 -14.77
C ILE A 492 -4.72 -1.16 -16.05
N ASP A 493 -5.15 -0.61 -17.17
CA ASP A 493 -4.53 -0.85 -18.46
C ASP A 493 -4.36 0.44 -19.27
N TYR A 494 -3.36 0.45 -20.14
CA TYR A 494 -3.13 1.52 -21.10
C TYR A 494 -2.82 0.93 -22.47
N ASP A 495 -3.80 1.05 -23.37
CA ASP A 495 -3.66 0.70 -24.77
C ASP A 495 -3.06 1.90 -25.53
N GLU A 496 -1.76 1.83 -25.80
CA GLU A 496 -1.05 2.84 -26.58
C GLU A 496 -1.54 2.95 -28.02
N SER A 497 -1.99 1.83 -28.62
CA SER A 497 -2.43 1.80 -30.02
C SER A 497 -3.76 2.52 -30.18
N ASN A 498 -4.68 2.33 -29.23
CA ASN A 498 -5.98 3.00 -29.21
C ASN A 498 -5.99 4.30 -28.39
N ARG A 499 -4.85 4.67 -27.81
CA ARG A 499 -4.65 5.81 -26.91
C ARG A 499 -5.74 5.89 -25.83
N LEU A 500 -5.92 4.79 -25.10
CA LEU A 500 -7.01 4.63 -24.16
C LEU A 500 -6.48 4.09 -22.84
N ILE A 501 -6.74 4.80 -21.75
CA ILE A 501 -6.52 4.33 -20.39
C ILE A 501 -7.83 3.73 -19.89
N GLU A 502 -7.79 2.51 -19.36
CA GLU A 502 -8.91 1.87 -18.68
C GLU A 502 -8.57 1.63 -17.20
N VAL A 503 -9.46 2.08 -16.32
CA VAL A 503 -9.31 1.94 -14.87
C VAL A 503 -10.57 1.34 -14.28
N GLY A 504 -10.45 0.14 -13.73
CA GLY A 504 -11.50 -0.52 -12.99
C GLY A 504 -11.85 0.24 -11.72
N VAL A 505 -13.11 0.17 -11.33
CA VAL A 505 -13.63 0.81 -10.13
C VAL A 505 -13.91 -0.26 -9.07
N GLN A 506 -13.37 -0.07 -7.88
CA GLN A 506 -13.77 -0.78 -6.66
C GLN A 506 -14.63 0.12 -5.77
N GLY A 507 -15.79 -0.38 -5.33
CA GLY A 507 -16.76 0.39 -4.54
C GLY A 507 -17.70 1.26 -5.38
N GLY A 508 -18.46 2.15 -4.72
CA GLY A 508 -19.61 2.84 -5.33
C GLY A 508 -19.40 4.31 -5.73
N PHE A 509 -18.32 4.96 -5.30
CA PHE A 509 -18.09 6.39 -5.54
C PHE A 509 -16.83 6.62 -6.38
N VAL A 510 -17.00 7.23 -7.57
CA VAL A 510 -15.91 7.51 -8.51
C VAL A 510 -15.69 9.01 -8.59
N ASN A 511 -14.46 9.45 -8.33
CA ASN A 511 -14.02 10.83 -8.56
C ASN A 511 -13.02 10.87 -9.72
N THR A 512 -13.54 11.01 -10.95
CA THR A 512 -12.70 11.05 -12.16
C THR A 512 -11.83 12.31 -12.25
N SER A 513 -12.22 13.41 -11.61
CA SER A 513 -11.44 14.65 -11.62
C SER A 513 -10.13 14.52 -10.86
N GLU A 514 -10.11 13.77 -9.74
CA GLU A 514 -8.88 13.51 -8.99
C GLU A 514 -7.86 12.75 -9.83
N LEU A 515 -8.27 11.64 -10.44
CA LEU A 515 -7.38 10.83 -11.27
C LEU A 515 -6.96 11.58 -12.54
N SER A 516 -7.88 12.31 -13.20
CA SER A 516 -7.57 13.12 -14.38
C SER A 516 -6.45 14.13 -14.10
N ASN A 517 -6.49 14.80 -12.94
CA ASN A 517 -5.47 15.78 -12.57
C ASN A 517 -4.11 15.13 -12.35
N ARG A 518 -4.08 13.96 -11.68
CA ARG A 518 -2.83 13.22 -11.44
C ARG A 518 -2.22 12.71 -12.74
N LEU A 519 -3.04 12.20 -13.66
CA LEU A 519 -2.60 11.78 -14.99
C LEU A 519 -2.02 12.96 -15.79
N ARG A 520 -2.65 14.14 -15.73
CA ARG A 520 -2.10 15.35 -16.36
C ARG A 520 -0.75 15.76 -15.78
N VAL A 521 -0.58 15.69 -14.45
CA VAL A 521 0.71 15.94 -13.78
C VAL A 521 1.77 14.91 -14.20
N ALA A 522 1.36 13.67 -14.41
CA ALA A 522 2.22 12.58 -14.87
C ALA A 522 2.58 12.67 -16.37
N GLY A 523 2.08 13.69 -17.10
CA GLY A 523 2.42 13.95 -18.50
C GLY A 523 1.41 13.40 -19.53
N PHE A 524 0.22 12.96 -19.09
CA PHE A 524 -0.86 12.55 -20.00
C PHE A 524 -1.74 13.75 -20.40
N ASN A 525 -1.82 14.03 -21.69
CA ASN A 525 -2.81 14.97 -22.21
C ASN A 525 -4.12 14.24 -22.47
N LEU A 526 -5.12 14.47 -21.63
CA LEU A 526 -6.39 13.74 -21.69
C LEU A 526 -7.45 14.47 -22.52
N GLY A 527 -8.14 13.70 -23.36
CA GLY A 527 -9.33 14.09 -24.12
C GLY A 527 -10.61 13.79 -23.35
N THR A 528 -11.48 12.96 -23.94
CA THR A 528 -12.77 12.59 -23.34
C THR A 528 -12.61 11.58 -22.20
N THR A 529 -13.48 11.67 -21.19
CA THR A 529 -13.59 10.71 -20.08
C THR A 529 -14.97 10.08 -20.09
N GLN A 530 -15.04 8.76 -19.99
CA GLN A 530 -16.29 8.00 -19.97
C GLN A 530 -16.33 7.04 -18.78
N ILE A 531 -17.52 6.83 -18.22
CA ILE A 531 -17.75 5.84 -17.16
C ILE A 531 -18.76 4.84 -17.70
N THR A 532 -18.41 3.56 -17.74
CA THR A 532 -19.28 2.48 -18.21
C THR A 532 -19.47 1.44 -17.11
N ARG A 533 -20.68 0.91 -16.97
CA ARG A 533 -20.97 -0.22 -16.07
C ARG A 533 -20.77 -1.55 -16.77
#